data_AF-A0A9Q3P775-F1
#
_entry.id   AF-A0A9Q3P775-F1
#
_cell.length_a   1.000
_cell.length_b   1.000
_cell.length_c   1.000
_cell.angle_alpha   90.00
_cell.angle_beta   90.00
_cell.angle_gamma   90.00
#
_symmetry.space_group_name_H-M   'P 1'
#
loop_
_entity.id
_entity.type
_entity.pdbx_description
1 polymer ?
#
loop_
_entity_poly.entity_id
_entity_poly.type
_entity_poly.pdbx_seq_one_letter_code
_entity_poly.pdbx_strand_id
1 'polypeptide(L)'
;MLEKGWNQRLPYDTLKKDLVDIHPTASSFKLMLEKVRHHENRCMQDYFKYAKERWDKIHKPPDFKTGDLVLVSTLNVNNIKGPKKLKD
;
A
#
# COMPACT_ATOMS: atom_id res chain seq x y z
N MET A 1 35.11 18.04 20.62
CA MET A 1 33.68 17.73 20.86
C MET A 1 33.18 18.75 21.87
N LEU A 2 32.33 19.69 21.45
CA LEU A 2 31.72 20.67 22.37
C LEU A 2 30.25 20.29 22.55
N GLU A 3 29.86 19.97 23.77
CA GLU A 3 28.48 19.60 24.10
C GLU A 3 27.54 20.80 23.85
N LYS A 4 26.49 20.59 23.06
CA LYS A 4 25.43 21.57 22.80
C LYS A 4 24.56 21.70 24.05
N GLY A 5 24.98 22.52 25.00
CA GLY A 5 24.11 23.02 26.06
C GLY A 5 22.95 23.84 25.47
N TRP A 6 21.75 23.67 26.02
CA TRP A 6 20.54 24.37 25.59
C TRP A 6 20.68 25.88 25.87
N ASN A 7 20.65 26.72 24.83
CA ASN A 7 20.83 28.17 24.96
C ASN A 7 19.49 28.89 24.78
N GLN A 8 18.93 29.43 25.87
CA GLN A 8 17.66 30.17 25.88
C GLN A 8 17.68 31.48 25.08
N ARG A 9 18.85 31.94 24.63
CA ARG A 9 19.03 33.16 23.83
C ARG A 9 19.18 32.88 22.33
N LEU A 10 19.02 31.64 21.87
CA LEU A 10 19.05 31.38 20.43
C LEU A 10 17.82 32.08 19.80
N PRO A 11 18.02 33.11 18.94
CA PRO A 11 16.88 33.78 18.32
C PRO A 11 16.19 32.75 17.45
N TYR A 12 14.90 32.51 17.70
CA TYR A 12 14.07 31.55 16.96
C TYR A 12 14.19 31.72 15.44
N ASP A 13 14.46 32.94 14.98
CA ASP A 13 14.68 33.30 13.58
C ASP A 13 15.96 32.72 12.97
N THR A 14 16.99 32.41 13.76
CA THR A 14 18.20 31.73 13.25
C THR A 14 17.97 30.25 12.93
N LEU A 15 17.00 29.60 13.57
CA LEU A 15 16.61 28.22 13.24
C LEU A 15 15.78 28.15 11.96
N LYS A 16 15.16 29.26 11.56
CA LYS A 16 14.29 29.36 10.37
C LYS A 16 15.00 29.85 9.12
N LYS A 17 16.26 30.28 9.20
CA LYS A 17 17.02 30.78 8.04
C LYS A 17 17.17 29.76 6.91
N ASP A 18 17.19 28.46 7.26
CA ASP A 18 17.33 27.37 6.28
C ASP A 18 15.97 26.72 5.93
N LEU A 19 14.85 27.21 6.47
CA LEU A 19 13.54 26.75 6.04
C LEU A 19 13.19 27.41 4.71
N VAL A 20 13.00 26.60 3.67
CA VAL A 20 12.47 27.03 2.38
C VAL A 20 11.17 27.79 2.64
N ASP A 21 11.11 29.06 2.26
CA ASP A 21 9.92 29.88 2.41
C ASP A 21 8.89 29.42 1.37
N ILE A 22 8.02 28.49 1.77
CA ILE A 22 7.03 27.89 0.88
C ILE A 22 5.94 28.94 0.63
N HIS A 23 5.89 29.45 -0.59
CA HIS A 23 4.83 30.38 -1.01
C HIS A 23 3.46 29.83 -0.61
N PRO A 24 2.54 30.66 -0.05
CA PRO A 24 1.26 30.20 0.51
C PRO A 24 0.42 29.37 -0.47
N THR A 25 0.55 29.61 -1.79
CA THR A 25 -0.06 28.80 -2.86
C THR A 25 0.47 27.36 -2.93
N ALA A 26 1.76 27.13 -2.69
CA ALA A 26 2.33 25.80 -2.65
C ALA A 26 1.89 25.04 -1.38
N SER A 27 1.75 25.75 -0.25
CA SER A 27 1.20 25.20 0.99
C SER A 27 -0.27 24.79 0.84
N SER A 28 -1.10 25.60 0.17
CA SER A 28 -2.50 25.24 -0.09
C SER A 28 -2.63 24.08 -1.09
N PHE A 29 -1.74 24.01 -2.09
CA PHE A 29 -1.68 22.88 -3.03
C PHE A 29 -1.32 21.57 -2.33
N LYS A 30 -0.36 21.58 -1.41
CA LYS A 30 -0.01 20.41 -0.59
C LYS A 30 -1.22 19.91 0.21
N LEU A 31 -1.92 20.82 0.89
CA LEU A 31 -3.13 20.47 1.66
C LEU A 31 -4.20 19.84 0.75
N MET A 32 -4.38 20.37 -0.45
CA MET A 32 -5.32 19.82 -1.43
C MET A 32 -4.91 18.40 -1.84
N LEU A 33 -3.63 18.16 -2.15
CA LEU A 33 -3.13 16.83 -2.49
C LEU A 33 -3.30 15.83 -1.35
N GLU A 34 -3.04 16.22 -0.11
CA GLU A 34 -3.24 15.35 1.05
C GLU A 34 -4.71 14.95 1.21
N LYS A 35 -5.65 15.90 1.01
CA LYS A 35 -7.09 15.61 1.02
C LYS A 35 -7.48 14.64 -0.09
N VAL A 36 -6.98 14.84 -1.30
CA VAL A 36 -7.25 13.95 -2.45
C VAL A 36 -6.73 12.55 -2.18
N ARG A 37 -5.48 12.42 -1.70
CA ARG A 37 -4.90 11.11 -1.35
C ARG A 37 -5.70 10.39 -0.26
N HIS A 38 -6.15 11.12 0.76
CA HIS A 38 -6.97 10.50 1.80
C HIS A 38 -8.32 10.01 1.26
N HIS A 39 -8.94 10.79 0.37
CA HIS A 39 -10.19 10.41 -0.27
C HIS A 39 -10.02 9.20 -1.21
N GLU A 40 -8.95 9.19 -2.02
CA GLU A 40 -8.62 8.08 -2.91
C GLU A 40 -8.47 6.76 -2.13
N ASN A 41 -7.73 6.80 -1.02
CA ASN A 41 -7.57 5.64 -0.14
C ASN A 41 -8.91 5.13 0.40
N ARG A 42 -9.83 6.04 0.77
CA ARG A 42 -11.17 5.66 1.23
C ARG A 42 -11.97 5.02 0.11
N CYS A 43 -11.99 5.60 -1.09
CA CYS A 43 -12.68 5.04 -2.25
C CYS A 43 -12.17 3.65 -2.61
N MET A 44 -10.86 3.41 -2.53
CA MET A 44 -10.30 2.07 -2.74
C MET A 44 -10.79 1.08 -1.68
N GLN A 45 -10.77 1.44 -0.39
CA GLN A 45 -11.26 0.58 0.69
C GLN A 45 -12.75 0.25 0.52
N ASP A 46 -13.57 1.24 0.18
CA ASP A 46 -15.00 1.05 -0.05
C ASP A 46 -15.26 0.14 -1.26
N TYR A 47 -14.50 0.30 -2.35
CA TYR A 47 -14.56 -0.57 -3.51
C TYR A 47 -14.20 -2.02 -3.17
N PHE A 48 -13.09 -2.25 -2.45
CA PHE A 48 -12.68 -3.59 -2.05
C PHE A 48 -13.71 -4.25 -1.14
N LYS A 49 -14.27 -3.50 -0.19
CA LYS A 49 -15.33 -3.98 0.69
C LYS A 49 -16.58 -4.38 -0.11
N TYR A 50 -17.04 -3.51 -1.01
CA TYR A 50 -18.18 -3.81 -1.88
C TYR A 50 -17.94 -5.04 -2.76
N ALA A 51 -16.77 -5.13 -3.39
CA ALA A 51 -16.40 -6.26 -4.25
C ALA A 51 -16.39 -7.58 -3.45
N LYS A 52 -15.83 -7.56 -2.24
CA LYS A 52 -15.83 -8.72 -1.33
C LYS A 52 -17.24 -9.12 -0.93
N GLU A 53 -18.07 -8.18 -0.45
CA GLU A 53 -19.45 -8.47 -0.06
C GLU A 53 -20.27 -9.02 -1.23
N ARG A 54 -20.04 -8.52 -2.44
CA ARG A 54 -20.67 -9.04 -3.66
C ARG A 54 -20.20 -10.45 -3.97
N TRP A 55 -18.90 -10.71 -3.86
CA TRP A 55 -18.35 -12.05 -4.06
C TRP A 55 -18.92 -13.04 -3.05
N ASP A 56 -18.89 -12.71 -1.76
CA ASP A 56 -19.39 -13.58 -0.68
C ASP A 56 -20.88 -13.90 -0.83
N LYS A 57 -21.68 -12.96 -1.38
CA LYS A 57 -23.12 -13.18 -1.66
C LYS A 57 -23.37 -14.11 -2.85
N ILE A 58 -22.57 -13.99 -3.92
CA ILE A 58 -22.78 -14.72 -5.18
C ILE A 58 -22.07 -16.07 -5.16
N HIS A 59 -20.90 -16.13 -4.52
CA HIS A 59 -20.05 -17.30 -4.50
C HIS A 59 -20.64 -18.37 -3.58
N LYS A 60 -21.13 -19.45 -4.19
CA LYS A 60 -21.44 -20.68 -3.48
C LYS A 60 -20.22 -21.58 -3.58
N PRO A 61 -19.58 -21.94 -2.45
CA PRO A 61 -18.47 -22.88 -2.50
C PRO A 61 -19.00 -24.20 -3.09
N PRO A 62 -18.30 -24.80 -4.07
CA PRO A 62 -18.66 -26.11 -4.57
C PRO A 62 -18.47 -27.16 -3.46
N ASP A 63 -19.43 -28.07 -3.33
CA ASP A 63 -19.32 -29.23 -2.44
C ASP A 63 -18.55 -30.33 -3.17
N PHE A 64 -17.28 -30.51 -2.82
CA PHE A 64 -16.44 -31.57 -3.36
C PHE A 64 -16.27 -32.67 -2.32
N LYS A 65 -16.47 -33.93 -2.74
CA LYS A 65 -16.21 -35.10 -1.90
C LYS A 65 -14.89 -35.75 -2.28
N THR A 66 -14.28 -36.43 -1.30
CA THR A 66 -13.07 -37.22 -1.54
C THR A 66 -13.37 -38.31 -2.58
N GLY A 67 -12.72 -38.23 -3.75
CA GLY A 67 -12.94 -39.14 -4.87
C GLY A 67 -13.65 -38.52 -6.08
N ASP A 68 -14.17 -37.28 -5.96
CA ASP A 68 -14.78 -36.59 -7.10
C ASP A 68 -13.72 -36.19 -8.14
N LEU A 69 -14.00 -36.48 -9.41
CA LEU A 69 -13.21 -36.00 -10.54
C LEU A 69 -13.48 -34.52 -10.76
N VAL A 70 -12.55 -33.68 -10.30
CA VAL A 70 -12.61 -32.22 -10.49
C VAL A 70 -11.69 -31.79 -11.62
N LEU A 71 -12.21 -30.96 -12.53
CA LEU A 71 -11.41 -30.37 -13.61
C LEU A 71 -10.60 -29.20 -13.05
N VAL A 72 -9.32 -29.42 -12.80
CA VAL A 72 -8.40 -28.34 -12.43
C VAL A 72 -7.88 -27.69 -13.71
N SER A 73 -8.36 -26.49 -14.04
CA SER A 73 -7.74 -25.69 -15.11
C SER A 73 -6.41 -25.16 -14.58
N THR A 74 -5.34 -25.94 -14.75
CA THR A 74 -4.00 -25.41 -14.55
C THR A 74 -3.79 -24.36 -15.63
N LEU A 75 -3.69 -23.08 -15.23
CA LEU A 75 -3.17 -22.04 -16.12
C LEU A 75 -1.72 -22.41 -16.42
N ASN A 76 -1.53 -23.18 -17.49
CA ASN A 76 -0.30 -23.47 -18.21
C ASN A 76 0.97 -23.46 -17.33
N VAL A 77 1.11 -24.46 -16.44
CA VAL A 77 2.34 -24.66 -15.65
C VAL A 77 3.47 -25.31 -16.47
N ASN A 78 3.42 -25.20 -17.80
CA ASN A 78 4.46 -25.73 -18.69
C ASN A 78 5.84 -25.04 -18.52
N ASN A 79 5.94 -24.00 -17.68
CA ASN A 79 7.21 -23.39 -17.29
C ASN A 79 7.83 -23.91 -15.99
N ILE A 80 7.16 -24.79 -15.24
CA ILE A 80 7.84 -25.54 -14.17
C ILE A 80 8.43 -26.78 -14.81
N LYS A 81 9.65 -26.63 -15.36
CA LYS A 81 10.51 -27.77 -15.64
C LYS A 81 10.51 -28.64 -14.37
N GLY A 82 10.00 -29.87 -14.52
CA GLY A 82 9.83 -30.83 -13.43
C GLY A 82 11.11 -31.12 -12.64
N PRO A 83 11.04 -31.99 -11.62
CA PRO A 83 12.15 -32.21 -10.69
C PRO A 83 13.43 -32.57 -11.44
N LYS A 84 14.38 -31.62 -11.50
CA LYS A 84 15.73 -31.86 -11.98
C LYS A 84 16.45 -32.66 -10.89
N LYS A 85 16.77 -33.92 -11.16
CA LYS A 85 17.74 -34.66 -10.36
C LYS A 85 19.06 -33.88 -10.38
N LEU A 86 19.57 -33.52 -9.20
CA LEU A 86 20.97 -33.13 -9.05
C LEU A 86 21.80 -34.31 -9.53
N LYS A 87 22.68 -34.08 -10.52
CA LYS A 87 23.70 -35.06 -10.88
C LYS A 87 24.77 -35.04 -9.80
N ASP A 88 25.24 -36.22 -9.42
CA ASP A 88 26.38 -36.42 -8.51
C ASP A 88 27.62 -35.64 -8.96
#